data_AF-A0A8T3RX33-F1
#
_entry.id   AF-A0A8T3RX33-F1
#
_cell.length_a   1.000
_cell.length_b   1.000
_cell.length_c   1.000
_cell.angle_alpha   90.00
_cell.angle_beta   90.00
_cell.angle_gamma   90.00
#
_symmetry.space_group_name_H-M   'P 1'
#
loop_
_entity.id
_entity.type
_entity.pdbx_description
1 polymer ?
#
loop_
_entity_poly.entity_id
_entity_poly.type
_entity_poly.pdbx_seq_one_letter_code
_entity_poly.pdbx_strand_id
1 'polypeptide(L)'
;MNIGDTTSHLLTGRGLFLDVEPDVIGKFLPQTDRYDLGAGKVLLAPGRRSQHVYVVLAGNLRIHLGSVDEPAVETLGPGACAGETSLIEAIDPSTWVVADEQTHLMVLSHDLLWSLVNASHAFARNLLAVLSHRVRTDRDTIAQGLGKPRRIEQDDLTDALTEVHNRHWLEDVFRRHIQRSRQSGAKVSLVVIDIDRFNAYNDSHGHLAGDNALRFVAESLRRHFRPTDMIARFGGDEFAVLLPRLIDPSDASVTARKLLESLQPPFNLE
;
A
#
# COMPACT_ATOMS: atom_id res chain seq x y z
N MET A 1 -36.69 -11.95 15.09
CA MET A 1 -35.79 -12.56 16.09
C MET A 1 -34.66 -11.56 16.29
N ASN A 2 -34.37 -11.14 17.52
CA ASN A 2 -33.46 -10.01 17.79
C ASN A 2 -32.02 -10.41 17.43
N ILE A 3 -31.55 -10.01 16.26
CA ILE A 3 -30.25 -10.43 15.67
C ILE A 3 -29.06 -9.87 16.49
N GLY A 4 -29.30 -8.85 17.32
CA GLY A 4 -28.28 -8.13 18.08
C GLY A 4 -27.53 -8.99 19.10
N ASP A 5 -28.22 -9.77 19.94
CA ASP A 5 -27.57 -10.39 21.10
C ASP A 5 -26.62 -11.54 20.70
N THR A 6 -27.07 -12.46 19.83
CA THR A 6 -26.24 -13.60 19.42
C THR A 6 -25.06 -13.15 18.57
N THR A 7 -25.24 -12.15 17.70
CA THR A 7 -24.15 -11.62 16.85
C THR A 7 -23.16 -10.81 17.68
N SER A 8 -23.63 -10.04 18.67
CA SER A 8 -22.77 -9.31 19.61
C SER A 8 -21.81 -10.24 20.35
N HIS A 9 -22.30 -11.39 20.82
CA HIS A 9 -21.44 -12.40 21.48
C HIS A 9 -20.39 -13.03 20.55
N LEU A 10 -20.67 -13.17 19.25
CA LEU A 10 -19.71 -13.70 18.28
C LEU A 10 -18.59 -12.72 17.93
N LEU A 11 -18.88 -11.41 18.00
CA LEU A 11 -17.94 -10.35 17.66
C LEU A 11 -17.10 -9.90 18.86
N THR A 12 -17.68 -9.93 20.08
CA THR A 12 -17.00 -9.41 21.27
C THR A 12 -15.68 -10.13 21.52
N GLY A 13 -14.59 -9.36 21.55
CA GLY A 13 -13.26 -9.86 21.91
C GLY A 13 -12.49 -10.53 20.76
N ARG A 14 -12.86 -10.29 19.49
CA ARG A 14 -12.16 -10.88 18.33
C ARG A 14 -12.05 -9.89 17.17
N GLY A 15 -10.94 -9.98 16.43
CA GLY A 15 -10.74 -9.26 15.17
C GLY A 15 -10.93 -7.75 15.28
N LEU A 16 -11.74 -7.18 14.38
CA LEU A 16 -12.06 -5.74 14.39
C LEU A 16 -12.76 -5.27 15.67
N PHE A 17 -13.44 -6.16 16.39
CA PHE A 17 -14.25 -5.85 17.57
C PHE A 17 -13.57 -6.23 18.89
N LEU A 18 -12.27 -6.53 18.86
CA LEU A 18 -11.48 -6.74 20.06
C LEU A 18 -11.47 -5.47 20.94
N ASP A 19 -11.79 -5.61 22.23
CA ASP A 19 -11.91 -4.50 23.19
C ASP A 19 -12.90 -3.38 22.81
N VAL A 20 -13.82 -3.62 21.86
CA VAL A 20 -14.89 -2.67 21.56
C VAL A 20 -15.99 -2.82 22.60
N GLU A 21 -16.43 -1.69 23.16
CA GLU A 21 -17.48 -1.67 24.18
C GLU A 21 -18.79 -2.29 23.66
N PRO A 22 -19.44 -3.20 24.43
CA PRO A 22 -20.68 -3.85 24.00
C PRO A 22 -21.80 -2.88 23.60
N ASP A 23 -21.89 -1.72 24.26
CA ASP A 23 -22.88 -0.69 23.96
C ASP A 23 -22.68 -0.09 22.56
N VAL A 24 -21.43 0.09 22.15
CA VAL A 24 -21.08 0.51 20.80
C VAL A 24 -21.48 -0.57 19.80
N ILE A 25 -21.12 -1.84 20.07
CA ILE A 25 -21.49 -2.98 19.20
C ILE A 25 -23.02 -3.06 19.04
N GLY A 26 -23.77 -2.99 20.14
CA GLY A 26 -25.23 -3.05 20.15
C GLY A 26 -25.90 -1.90 19.38
N LYS A 27 -25.29 -0.71 19.37
CA LYS A 27 -25.79 0.45 18.62
C LYS A 27 -25.65 0.29 17.10
N PHE A 28 -24.57 -0.34 16.64
CA PHE A 28 -24.24 -0.42 15.21
C PHE A 28 -24.67 -1.75 14.55
N LEU A 29 -24.77 -2.84 15.31
CA LEU A 29 -25.23 -4.14 14.81
C LEU A 29 -26.54 -4.11 14.00
N PRO A 30 -27.60 -3.38 14.43
CA PRO A 30 -28.86 -3.31 13.67
C PRO A 30 -28.73 -2.65 12.28
N GLN A 31 -27.63 -1.95 12.01
CA GLN A 31 -27.34 -1.28 10.74
C GLN A 31 -26.51 -2.15 9.78
N THR A 32 -26.14 -3.35 10.22
CA THR A 32 -25.35 -4.29 9.41
C THR A 32 -26.26 -5.21 8.61
N ASP A 33 -25.85 -5.55 7.40
CA ASP A 33 -26.49 -6.61 6.63
C ASP A 33 -25.80 -7.96 6.88
N ARG A 34 -26.54 -9.05 6.67
CA ARG A 34 -26.00 -10.40 6.69
C ARG A 34 -25.89 -10.95 5.28
N TYR A 35 -24.78 -11.60 4.99
CA TYR A 35 -24.54 -12.25 3.71
C TYR A 35 -24.10 -13.70 3.92
N ASP A 36 -24.93 -14.64 3.48
CA ASP A 36 -24.63 -16.07 3.56
C ASP A 36 -24.06 -16.54 2.22
N LEU A 37 -22.83 -17.05 2.25
CA LEU A 37 -22.08 -17.45 1.07
C LEU A 37 -21.93 -18.97 1.07
N GLY A 38 -22.39 -19.61 -0.01
CA GLY A 38 -22.27 -21.06 -0.17
C GLY A 38 -20.84 -21.51 -0.50
N ALA A 39 -20.53 -22.77 -0.19
CA ALA A 39 -19.22 -23.35 -0.46
C ALA A 39 -18.82 -23.21 -1.95
N GLY A 40 -17.56 -22.84 -2.19
CA GLY A 40 -16.98 -22.60 -3.52
C GLY A 40 -17.45 -21.31 -4.21
N LYS A 41 -18.29 -20.48 -3.56
CA LYS A 41 -18.71 -19.20 -4.13
C LYS A 41 -17.69 -18.10 -3.86
N VAL A 42 -17.49 -17.27 -4.88
CA VAL A 42 -16.57 -16.14 -4.85
C VAL A 42 -17.24 -14.95 -4.16
N LEU A 43 -16.59 -14.43 -3.12
CA LEU A 43 -16.96 -13.20 -2.42
C LEU A 43 -16.36 -11.96 -3.11
N LEU A 44 -15.04 -11.97 -3.31
CA LEU A 44 -14.28 -10.89 -3.96
C LEU A 44 -13.50 -11.47 -5.13
N ALA A 45 -13.35 -10.68 -6.20
CA ALA A 45 -12.61 -11.06 -7.39
C ALA A 45 -11.87 -9.85 -7.98
N PRO A 46 -10.72 -10.07 -8.64
CA PRO A 46 -10.02 -9.03 -9.38
C PRO A 46 -10.91 -8.28 -10.39
N GLY A 47 -10.79 -6.96 -10.41
CA GLY A 47 -11.56 -6.08 -11.31
C GLY A 47 -13.06 -6.00 -11.03
N ARG A 48 -13.53 -6.58 -9.91
CA ARG A 48 -14.90 -6.41 -9.43
C ARG A 48 -14.90 -5.50 -8.21
N ARG A 49 -15.32 -4.25 -8.44
CA ARG A 49 -15.45 -3.26 -7.37
C ARG A 49 -16.30 -3.78 -6.22
N SER A 50 -15.74 -3.77 -5.02
CA SER A 50 -16.46 -3.98 -3.77
C SER A 50 -16.50 -2.66 -2.99
N GLN A 51 -17.66 -2.36 -2.39
CA GLN A 51 -17.86 -1.19 -1.53
C GLN A 51 -18.22 -1.58 -0.10
N HIS A 52 -17.83 -2.80 0.30
CA HIS A 52 -18.18 -3.36 1.61
C HIS A 52 -16.98 -4.05 2.25
N VAL A 53 -16.94 -4.00 3.58
CA VAL A 53 -16.11 -4.91 4.40
C VAL A 53 -16.97 -6.07 4.84
N TYR A 54 -16.46 -7.27 4.68
CA TYR A 54 -17.11 -8.50 5.13
C TYR A 54 -16.39 -9.03 6.36
N VAL A 55 -17.10 -9.26 7.45
CA VAL A 55 -16.58 -9.86 8.68
C VAL A 55 -17.12 -11.28 8.80
N VAL A 56 -16.24 -12.25 9.01
CA VAL A 56 -16.63 -13.66 9.14
C VAL A 56 -17.26 -13.89 10.51
N LEU A 57 -18.53 -14.29 10.53
CA LEU A 57 -19.23 -14.68 11.76
C LEU A 57 -19.06 -16.18 12.03
N ALA A 58 -19.12 -17.00 10.99
CA ALA A 58 -18.94 -18.45 11.03
C ALA A 58 -18.53 -18.99 9.65
N GLY A 59 -17.83 -20.13 9.62
CA GLY A 59 -17.23 -20.69 8.41
C GLY A 59 -15.86 -20.08 8.08
N ASN A 60 -15.36 -20.36 6.89
CA ASN A 60 -14.03 -19.93 6.45
C ASN A 60 -14.03 -19.38 5.02
N LEU A 61 -13.16 -18.41 4.77
CA LEU A 61 -12.84 -17.91 3.43
C LEU A 61 -11.38 -18.23 3.10
N ARG A 62 -11.09 -18.56 1.85
CA ARG A 62 -9.75 -18.78 1.32
C ARG A 62 -9.36 -17.64 0.38
N ILE A 63 -8.14 -17.14 0.51
CA ILE A 63 -7.57 -16.08 -0.33
C ILE A 63 -6.64 -16.71 -1.37
N HIS A 64 -6.82 -16.34 -2.63
CA HIS A 64 -5.98 -16.78 -3.75
C HIS A 64 -5.48 -15.56 -4.55
N LEU A 65 -4.18 -15.52 -4.90
CA LEU A 65 -3.56 -14.36 -5.56
C LEU A 65 -3.80 -14.31 -7.08
N GLY A 66 -3.68 -15.44 -7.79
CA GLY A 66 -3.85 -15.49 -9.25
C GLY A 66 -5.24 -15.95 -9.68
N SER A 67 -5.60 -17.17 -9.29
CA SER A 67 -6.85 -17.81 -9.68
C SER A 67 -7.43 -18.67 -8.56
N VAL A 68 -8.72 -19.01 -8.67
CA VAL A 68 -9.43 -19.85 -7.68
C VAL A 68 -8.90 -21.28 -7.62
N ASP A 69 -8.26 -21.73 -8.70
CA ASP A 69 -7.70 -23.08 -8.83
C ASP A 69 -6.29 -23.20 -8.23
N GLU A 70 -5.62 -22.07 -7.98
CA GLU A 70 -4.33 -22.03 -7.30
C GLU A 70 -4.47 -22.31 -5.80
N PRO A 71 -3.41 -22.80 -5.13
CA PRO A 71 -3.44 -23.01 -3.69
C PRO A 71 -3.72 -21.69 -2.95
N ALA A 72 -4.55 -21.77 -1.91
CA ALA A 72 -4.85 -20.62 -1.07
C ALA A 72 -3.61 -20.19 -0.29
N VAL A 73 -3.35 -18.88 -0.27
CA VAL A 73 -2.22 -18.30 0.47
C VAL A 73 -2.56 -18.03 1.94
N GLU A 74 -3.84 -17.82 2.22
CA GLU A 74 -4.36 -17.51 3.55
C GLU A 74 -5.81 -18.01 3.70
N THR A 75 -6.19 -18.37 4.93
CA THR A 75 -7.56 -18.69 5.31
C THR A 75 -8.04 -17.72 6.38
N LEU A 76 -9.18 -17.07 6.13
CA LEU A 76 -9.85 -16.16 7.05
C LEU A 76 -10.98 -16.89 7.78
N GLY A 77 -10.83 -17.05 9.09
CA GLY A 77 -11.84 -17.65 9.96
C GLY A 77 -12.67 -16.60 10.73
N PRO A 78 -13.51 -17.04 11.69
CA PRO A 78 -14.38 -16.15 12.44
C PRO A 78 -13.64 -14.99 13.13
N GLY A 79 -14.17 -13.77 12.96
CA GLY A 79 -13.59 -12.51 13.43
C GLY A 79 -12.64 -11.84 12.45
N ALA A 80 -12.11 -12.56 11.45
CA ALA A 80 -11.35 -11.96 10.37
C ALA A 80 -12.28 -11.18 9.42
N CYS A 81 -11.71 -10.26 8.65
CA CYS A 81 -12.43 -9.49 7.65
C CYS A 81 -11.78 -9.57 6.26
N ALA A 82 -12.53 -9.18 5.24
CA ALA A 82 -12.06 -9.02 3.86
C ALA A 82 -12.71 -7.80 3.20
N GLY A 83 -12.02 -7.21 2.23
CA GLY A 83 -12.52 -6.07 1.44
C GLY A 83 -12.27 -4.71 2.08
N GLU A 84 -11.65 -4.66 3.26
CA GLU A 84 -11.32 -3.41 3.94
C GLU A 84 -10.31 -2.55 3.17
N THR A 85 -9.26 -3.13 2.57
CA THR A 85 -8.34 -2.38 1.68
C THR A 85 -9.07 -1.77 0.50
N SER A 86 -9.89 -2.55 -0.22
CA SER A 86 -10.66 -2.06 -1.38
C SER A 86 -11.60 -0.91 -1.02
N LEU A 87 -12.22 -0.97 0.16
CA LEU A 87 -13.12 0.08 0.61
C LEU A 87 -12.39 1.37 1.02
N ILE A 88 -11.23 1.24 1.66
CA ILE A 88 -10.47 2.37 2.21
C ILE A 88 -9.65 3.06 1.12
N GLU A 89 -9.00 2.30 0.25
CA GLU A 89 -8.14 2.81 -0.81
C GLU A 89 -8.91 3.09 -2.12
N ALA A 90 -10.21 2.73 -2.15
CA ALA A 90 -11.07 2.85 -3.33
C ALA A 90 -10.52 2.13 -4.58
N ILE A 91 -9.74 1.07 -4.37
CA ILE A 91 -9.21 0.20 -5.42
C ILE A 91 -10.02 -1.09 -5.53
N ASP A 92 -10.02 -1.69 -6.71
CA ASP A 92 -10.61 -3.01 -6.90
C ASP A 92 -9.80 -4.07 -6.12
N PRO A 93 -10.43 -5.15 -5.64
CA PRO A 93 -9.71 -6.27 -5.05
C PRO A 93 -8.62 -6.76 -6.01
N SER A 94 -7.45 -7.11 -5.50
CA SER A 94 -6.38 -7.74 -6.27
C SER A 94 -6.38 -9.27 -6.14
N THR A 95 -7.19 -9.82 -5.23
CA THR A 95 -7.20 -11.24 -4.87
C THR A 95 -8.59 -11.83 -4.97
N TRP A 96 -8.64 -13.14 -5.17
CA TRP A 96 -9.87 -13.93 -5.08
C TRP A 96 -10.11 -14.32 -3.63
N VAL A 97 -11.32 -14.08 -3.14
CA VAL A 97 -11.75 -14.52 -1.81
C VAL A 97 -12.94 -15.45 -2.00
N VAL A 98 -12.81 -16.70 -1.58
CA VAL A 98 -13.80 -17.76 -1.86
C VAL A 98 -14.17 -18.50 -0.59
N ALA A 99 -15.46 -18.83 -0.44
CA ALA A 99 -15.90 -19.62 0.69
C ALA A 99 -15.43 -21.07 0.56
N ASP A 100 -14.76 -21.58 1.59
CA ASP A 100 -14.37 -22.99 1.66
C ASP A 100 -15.57 -23.91 1.93
N GLU A 101 -16.47 -23.39 2.78
CA GLU A 101 -17.66 -24.06 3.27
C GLU A 101 -18.85 -23.09 3.27
N GLN A 102 -19.96 -23.46 3.91
CA GLN A 102 -21.03 -22.50 4.15
C GLN A 102 -20.55 -21.42 5.13
N THR A 103 -20.41 -20.19 4.64
CA THR A 103 -19.82 -19.08 5.40
C THR A 103 -20.85 -17.99 5.64
N HIS A 104 -20.94 -17.51 6.88
CA HIS A 104 -21.86 -16.47 7.32
C HIS A 104 -21.08 -15.19 7.57
N LEU A 105 -21.46 -14.12 6.87
CA LEU A 105 -20.75 -12.85 6.86
C LEU A 105 -21.64 -11.72 7.38
N MET A 106 -21.04 -10.81 8.13
CA MET A 106 -21.59 -9.50 8.43
C MET A 106 -21.01 -8.50 7.42
N VAL A 107 -21.88 -7.67 6.83
CA VAL A 107 -21.52 -6.67 5.84
C VAL A 107 -21.50 -5.30 6.50
N LEU A 108 -20.38 -4.62 6.38
CA LEU A 108 -20.23 -3.22 6.77
C LEU A 108 -20.17 -2.36 5.50
N SER A 109 -21.07 -1.39 5.39
CA SER A 109 -20.99 -0.36 4.36
C SER A 109 -19.88 0.64 4.67
N HIS A 110 -19.52 1.46 3.68
CA HIS A 110 -18.59 2.58 3.84
C HIS A 110 -18.96 3.48 5.03
N ASP A 111 -20.21 3.96 5.07
CA ASP A 111 -20.67 4.90 6.09
C ASP A 111 -20.67 4.27 7.49
N LEU A 112 -21.02 2.98 7.58
CA LEU A 112 -21.05 2.27 8.84
C LEU A 112 -19.63 2.00 9.38
N LEU A 113 -18.68 1.64 8.50
CA LEU A 113 -17.28 1.47 8.86
C LEU A 113 -16.73 2.75 9.50
N TRP A 114 -16.90 3.90 8.83
CA TRP A 114 -16.40 5.18 9.34
C TRP A 114 -17.14 5.64 10.60
N SER A 115 -18.43 5.34 10.71
CA SER A 115 -19.19 5.59 11.94
C SER A 115 -18.62 4.80 13.12
N LEU A 116 -18.23 3.54 12.91
CA LEU A 116 -17.57 2.71 13.93
C LEU A 116 -16.17 3.22 14.29
N VAL A 117 -15.37 3.64 13.29
CA VAL A 117 -14.05 4.25 13.50
C VAL A 117 -14.16 5.49 14.38
N ASN A 118 -15.13 6.37 14.12
CA ASN A 118 -15.35 7.59 14.89
C ASN A 118 -15.94 7.33 16.28
N ALA A 119 -16.72 6.26 16.42
CA ALA A 119 -17.37 5.92 17.69
C ALA A 119 -16.48 5.10 18.65
N SER A 120 -15.47 4.39 18.14
CA SER A 120 -14.62 3.52 18.97
C SER A 120 -13.15 3.54 18.56
N HIS A 121 -12.31 4.07 19.47
CA HIS A 121 -10.86 4.01 19.35
C HIS A 121 -10.31 2.57 19.28
N ALA A 122 -10.94 1.63 19.99
CA ALA A 122 -10.55 0.22 19.94
C ALA A 122 -10.75 -0.36 18.53
N PHE A 123 -11.92 -0.08 17.91
CA PHE A 123 -12.20 -0.50 16.54
C PHE A 123 -11.20 0.09 15.54
N ALA A 124 -10.94 1.41 15.63
CA ALA A 124 -9.98 2.09 14.78
C ALA A 124 -8.57 1.48 14.89
N ARG A 125 -8.12 1.20 16.12
CA ARG A 125 -6.82 0.55 16.38
C ARG A 125 -6.75 -0.86 15.78
N ASN A 126 -7.83 -1.65 15.90
CA ASN A 126 -7.87 -2.99 15.34
C ASN A 126 -7.87 -2.97 13.80
N LEU A 127 -8.59 -2.02 13.20
CA LEU A 127 -8.57 -1.82 11.74
C LEU A 127 -7.15 -1.47 11.25
N LEU A 128 -6.46 -0.55 11.94
CA LEU A 128 -5.06 -0.23 11.65
C LEU A 128 -4.14 -1.45 11.80
N ALA A 129 -4.36 -2.28 12.81
CA ALA A 129 -3.59 -3.51 13.01
C ALA A 129 -3.80 -4.53 11.88
N VAL A 130 -5.04 -4.69 11.41
CA VAL A 130 -5.39 -5.54 10.25
C VAL A 130 -4.69 -5.03 8.99
N LEU A 131 -4.85 -3.74 8.66
CA LEU A 131 -4.21 -3.14 7.48
C LEU A 131 -2.68 -3.25 7.55
N SER A 132 -2.10 -3.00 8.72
CA SER A 132 -0.66 -3.14 8.95
C SER A 132 -0.19 -4.59 8.80
N HIS A 133 -1.01 -5.58 9.18
CA HIS A 133 -0.69 -6.99 8.96
C HIS A 133 -0.70 -7.32 7.47
N ARG A 134 -1.67 -6.82 6.70
CA ARG A 134 -1.74 -7.07 5.25
C ARG A 134 -0.56 -6.50 4.49
N VAL A 135 -0.13 -5.27 4.81
CA VAL A 135 1.10 -4.67 4.25
C VAL A 135 2.34 -5.54 4.52
N ARG A 136 2.36 -6.30 5.62
CA ARG A 136 3.43 -7.25 5.93
C ARG A 136 3.25 -8.59 5.21
N THR A 137 2.03 -9.13 5.13
CA THR A 137 1.75 -10.41 4.46
C THR A 137 1.89 -10.33 2.93
N ASP A 138 1.55 -9.19 2.33
CA ASP A 138 1.83 -8.90 0.92
C ASP A 138 3.35 -8.88 0.65
N ARG A 139 4.17 -8.53 1.64
CA ARG A 139 5.64 -8.61 1.57
C ARG A 139 6.19 -10.02 1.86
N ASP A 140 5.52 -10.82 2.70
CA ASP A 140 6.02 -12.13 3.12
C ASP A 140 5.69 -13.26 2.13
N THR A 141 4.60 -13.16 1.36
CA THR A 141 4.28 -14.14 0.30
C THR A 141 5.29 -14.08 -0.87
N ILE A 142 5.97 -12.94 -1.03
CA ILE A 142 7.09 -12.75 -1.98
C ILE A 142 8.37 -13.47 -1.50
N ALA A 143 8.48 -13.80 -0.21
CA ALA A 143 9.72 -14.34 0.36
C ALA A 143 9.82 -15.87 0.42
N GLN A 144 8.70 -16.62 0.40
CA GLN A 144 8.72 -18.06 0.74
C GLN A 144 8.35 -19.05 -0.40
N GLY A 145 7.87 -18.57 -1.55
CA GLY A 145 7.66 -19.42 -2.74
C GLY A 145 8.87 -19.43 -3.69
N LEU A 146 9.85 -20.31 -3.47
CA LEU A 146 11.00 -20.46 -4.37
C LEU A 146 10.57 -20.87 -5.79
N GLY A 147 10.62 -19.95 -6.75
CA GLY A 147 10.52 -20.30 -8.17
C GLY A 147 10.28 -19.17 -9.15
N LYS A 148 11.22 -18.23 -9.31
CA LYS A 148 11.27 -17.17 -10.36
C LYS A 148 10.00 -16.29 -10.48
N PRO A 149 10.06 -14.98 -10.20
CA PRO A 149 9.04 -14.08 -10.75
C PRO A 149 9.31 -13.99 -12.26
N ARG A 150 8.59 -14.79 -13.04
CA ARG A 150 8.44 -14.53 -14.46
C ARG A 150 6.95 -14.47 -14.77
N ARG A 151 6.48 -13.21 -14.76
CA ARG A 151 5.42 -12.65 -15.62
C ARG A 151 3.98 -12.88 -15.17
N ILE A 152 3.51 -12.11 -14.19
CA ILE A 152 2.27 -11.31 -14.31
C ILE A 152 2.46 -10.02 -13.49
N GLU A 153 3.44 -9.24 -13.88
CA GLU A 153 3.45 -7.79 -13.82
C GLU A 153 4.67 -7.47 -14.68
N GLN A 154 4.49 -6.69 -15.74
CA GLN A 154 5.62 -5.92 -16.19
C GLN A 154 5.91 -5.03 -15.00
N ASP A 155 6.99 -5.30 -14.26
CA ASP A 155 7.53 -4.37 -13.30
C ASP A 155 7.72 -3.07 -14.09
N ASP A 156 6.75 -2.16 -13.99
CA ASP A 156 6.96 -0.80 -14.45
C ASP A 156 7.89 -0.25 -13.38
N LEU A 157 9.19 -0.54 -13.54
CA LEU A 157 10.31 -0.10 -12.70
C LEU A 157 10.50 1.42 -12.73
N THR A 158 9.46 2.10 -13.19
CA THR A 158 9.35 3.47 -13.62
C THR A 158 8.11 4.04 -12.91
N ASP A 159 8.28 5.18 -12.28
CA ASP A 159 7.18 5.94 -11.72
C ASP A 159 6.33 6.50 -12.86
N ALA A 160 5.03 6.18 -12.88
CA ALA A 160 4.14 6.54 -13.99
C ALA A 160 3.93 8.06 -14.16
N LEU A 161 4.18 8.86 -13.12
CA LEU A 161 4.01 10.31 -13.17
C LEU A 161 5.25 11.01 -13.74
N THR A 162 6.42 10.61 -13.26
CA THR A 162 7.70 11.30 -13.46
C THR A 162 8.64 10.60 -14.45
N GLU A 163 8.30 9.35 -14.80
CA GLU A 163 9.05 8.43 -15.67
C GLU A 163 10.47 8.10 -15.19
N VAL A 164 10.96 8.62 -14.07
CA VAL A 164 12.18 8.11 -13.43
C VAL A 164 11.90 6.77 -12.77
N HIS A 165 12.93 6.06 -12.33
CA HIS A 165 12.69 4.77 -11.72
C HIS A 165 11.86 4.86 -10.44
N ASN A 166 11.16 3.80 -10.09
CA ASN A 166 10.40 3.76 -8.85
C ASN A 166 11.28 3.28 -7.67
N ARG A 167 10.73 3.37 -6.46
CA ARG A 167 11.38 2.89 -5.23
C ARG A 167 11.82 1.42 -5.31
N HIS A 168 11.00 0.55 -5.90
CA HIS A 168 11.29 -0.89 -5.99
C HIS A 168 12.57 -1.15 -6.80
N TRP A 169 12.70 -0.48 -7.96
CA TRP A 169 13.91 -0.53 -8.76
C TRP A 169 15.14 -0.05 -7.99
N LEU A 170 15.01 1.05 -7.22
CA LEU A 170 16.13 1.59 -6.45
C LEU A 170 16.60 0.61 -5.37
N GLU A 171 15.69 -0.01 -4.62
CA GLU A 171 16.04 -0.99 -3.58
C GLU A 171 16.84 -2.18 -4.16
N ASP A 172 16.42 -2.66 -5.34
CA ASP A 172 17.10 -3.74 -6.07
C ASP A 172 18.47 -3.34 -6.61
N VAL A 173 18.59 -2.16 -7.19
CA VAL A 173 19.83 -1.64 -7.73
C VAL A 173 20.82 -1.29 -6.60
N PHE A 174 20.33 -0.74 -5.49
CA PHE A 174 21.12 -0.41 -4.31
C PHE A 174 21.81 -1.65 -3.75
N ARG A 175 21.05 -2.74 -3.53
CA ARG A 175 21.60 -4.02 -3.03
C ARG A 175 22.76 -4.53 -3.89
N ARG A 176 22.58 -4.50 -5.22
CA ARG A 176 23.60 -4.92 -6.19
C ARG A 176 24.85 -4.05 -6.15
N HIS A 177 24.70 -2.73 -6.00
CA HIS A 177 25.83 -1.80 -5.97
C HIS A 177 26.61 -1.87 -4.66
N ILE A 178 25.95 -2.04 -3.52
CA ILE A 178 26.63 -2.26 -2.23
C ILE A 178 27.44 -3.57 -2.27
N GLN A 179 26.89 -4.64 -2.84
CA GLN A 179 27.62 -5.90 -2.98
C GLN A 179 28.87 -5.74 -3.87
N ARG A 180 28.75 -5.05 -5.00
CA ARG A 180 29.88 -4.75 -5.91
C ARG A 180 30.92 -3.83 -5.26
N SER A 181 30.48 -2.84 -4.50
CA SER A 181 31.33 -1.92 -3.74
C SER A 181 32.21 -2.68 -2.74
N ARG A 182 31.62 -3.62 -1.98
CA ARG A 182 32.36 -4.49 -1.04
C ARG A 182 33.44 -5.33 -1.71
N GLN A 183 33.21 -5.76 -2.95
CA GLN A 183 34.17 -6.59 -3.71
C GLN A 183 35.27 -5.76 -4.40
N SER A 184 34.94 -4.59 -4.92
CA SER A 184 35.86 -3.76 -5.72
C SER A 184 36.57 -2.67 -4.93
N GLY A 185 36.12 -2.38 -3.71
CA GLY A 185 36.57 -1.22 -2.93
C GLY A 185 36.06 0.12 -3.44
N ALA A 186 35.26 0.14 -4.51
CA ALA A 186 34.71 1.36 -5.09
C ALA A 186 33.66 1.98 -4.15
N LYS A 187 33.72 3.29 -3.95
CA LYS A 187 32.76 4.01 -3.09
C LYS A 187 31.44 4.22 -3.82
N VAL A 188 30.36 4.25 -3.05
CA VAL A 188 28.99 4.50 -3.51
C VAL A 188 28.38 5.55 -2.59
N SER A 189 27.60 6.48 -3.13
CA SER A 189 26.82 7.44 -2.33
C SER A 189 25.35 7.40 -2.72
N LEU A 190 24.49 7.65 -1.74
CA LEU A 190 23.06 7.84 -1.94
C LEU A 190 22.72 9.29 -1.58
N VAL A 191 22.14 10.00 -2.52
CA VAL A 191 21.61 11.35 -2.32
C VAL A 191 20.10 11.23 -2.20
N VAL A 192 19.52 11.76 -1.13
CA VAL A 192 18.06 11.86 -0.94
C VAL A 192 17.69 13.32 -1.06
N ILE A 193 16.61 13.58 -1.79
CA ILE A 193 16.16 14.91 -2.19
C ILE A 193 14.68 14.98 -1.84
N ASP A 194 14.31 16.01 -1.07
CA ASP A 194 12.94 16.29 -0.69
C ASP A 194 12.51 17.63 -1.28
N ILE A 195 11.25 17.75 -1.70
CA ILE A 195 10.71 19.03 -2.20
C ILE A 195 10.12 19.81 -1.03
N ASP A 196 10.81 20.88 -0.65
CA ASP A 196 10.38 21.74 0.46
C ASP A 196 8.93 22.24 0.28
N ARG A 197 8.11 22.01 1.31
CA ARG A 197 6.72 22.51 1.41
C ARG A 197 5.81 22.07 0.26
N PHE A 198 6.05 20.90 -0.34
CA PHE A 198 5.24 20.38 -1.44
C PHE A 198 3.73 20.33 -1.13
N ASN A 199 3.35 19.92 0.08
CA ASN A 199 1.94 19.91 0.51
C ASN A 199 1.31 21.31 0.49
N ALA A 200 2.00 22.33 1.00
CA ALA A 200 1.48 23.71 0.98
C ALA A 200 1.36 24.26 -0.45
N TYR A 201 2.24 23.85 -1.35
CA TYR A 201 2.14 24.17 -2.78
C TYR A 201 0.90 23.52 -3.40
N ASN A 202 0.64 22.24 -3.11
CA ASN A 202 -0.57 21.52 -3.54
C ASN A 202 -1.84 22.18 -2.99
N ASP A 203 -1.84 22.58 -1.72
CA ASP A 203 -3.01 23.22 -1.11
C ASP A 203 -3.33 24.57 -1.78
N SER A 204 -2.30 25.28 -2.24
CA SER A 204 -2.44 26.62 -2.85
C SER A 204 -2.75 26.58 -4.35
N HIS A 205 -2.24 25.59 -5.09
CA HIS A 205 -2.30 25.54 -6.56
C HIS A 205 -2.98 24.27 -7.12
N GLY A 206 -3.40 23.36 -6.24
CA GLY A 206 -4.03 22.08 -6.58
C GLY A 206 -3.02 20.98 -6.93
N HIS A 207 -3.46 19.72 -6.81
CA HIS A 207 -2.63 18.54 -7.05
C HIS A 207 -2.07 18.46 -8.48
N LEU A 208 -2.79 18.97 -9.48
CA LEU A 208 -2.29 18.99 -10.86
C LEU A 208 -1.04 19.87 -11.02
N ALA A 209 -0.97 20.98 -10.27
CA ALA A 209 0.23 21.81 -10.23
C ALA A 209 1.38 21.07 -9.54
N GLY A 210 1.10 20.34 -8.46
CA GLY A 210 2.06 19.44 -7.80
C GLY A 210 2.64 18.38 -8.72
N ASP A 211 1.79 17.74 -9.51
CA ASP A 211 2.20 16.75 -10.52
C ASP A 211 3.19 17.34 -11.54
N ASN A 212 2.93 18.58 -11.97
CA ASN A 212 3.84 19.29 -12.87
C ASN A 212 5.17 19.64 -12.19
N ALA A 213 5.14 20.03 -10.92
CA ALA A 213 6.36 20.27 -10.14
C ALA A 213 7.21 19.00 -10.00
N LEU A 214 6.57 17.85 -9.72
CA LEU A 214 7.25 16.54 -9.64
C LEU A 214 7.90 16.14 -10.98
N ARG A 215 7.18 16.31 -12.10
CA ARG A 215 7.75 16.07 -13.45
C ARG A 215 8.95 16.97 -13.73
N PHE A 216 8.83 18.25 -13.40
CA PHE A 216 9.91 19.22 -13.59
C PHE A 216 11.17 18.87 -12.79
N VAL A 217 11.01 18.46 -11.52
CA VAL A 217 12.13 17.99 -10.69
C VAL A 217 12.76 16.75 -11.31
N ALA A 218 11.96 15.76 -11.72
CA ALA A 218 12.45 14.54 -12.34
C ALA A 218 13.25 14.80 -13.64
N GLU A 219 12.77 15.67 -14.51
CA GLU A 219 13.51 16.11 -15.70
C GLU A 219 14.81 16.84 -15.36
N SER A 220 14.77 17.69 -14.33
CA SER A 220 15.95 18.43 -13.88
C SER A 220 17.01 17.48 -13.35
N LEU A 221 16.62 16.44 -12.59
CA LEU A 221 17.51 15.38 -12.15
C LEU A 221 18.13 14.65 -13.36
N ARG A 222 17.31 14.21 -14.32
CA ARG A 222 17.79 13.52 -15.54
C ARG A 222 18.81 14.35 -16.34
N ARG A 223 18.69 15.68 -16.33
CA ARG A 223 19.61 16.60 -17.03
C ARG A 223 20.95 16.79 -16.32
N HIS A 224 20.97 16.74 -14.98
CA HIS A 224 22.17 17.06 -14.18
C HIS A 224 22.98 15.83 -13.78
N PHE A 225 22.34 14.67 -13.67
CA PHE A 225 23.00 13.42 -13.35
C PHE A 225 23.40 12.65 -14.61
N ARG A 226 24.43 11.82 -14.49
CA ARG A 226 24.95 11.02 -15.61
C ARG A 226 24.01 9.85 -15.89
N PRO A 227 24.03 9.27 -17.11
CA PRO A 227 23.27 8.06 -17.41
C PRO A 227 23.61 6.86 -16.52
N THR A 228 24.77 6.86 -15.87
CA THR A 228 25.19 5.81 -14.92
C THR A 228 24.67 6.03 -13.51
N ASP A 229 24.18 7.24 -13.21
CA ASP A 229 23.61 7.60 -11.93
C ASP A 229 22.14 7.15 -11.93
N MET A 230 21.72 6.60 -10.81
CA MET A 230 20.49 5.83 -10.72
C MET A 230 19.45 6.65 -9.98
N ILE A 231 18.58 7.31 -10.75
CA ILE A 231 17.57 8.25 -10.26
C ILE A 231 16.25 7.51 -10.07
N ALA A 232 15.63 7.67 -8.90
CA ALA A 232 14.31 7.15 -8.62
C ALA A 232 13.45 8.11 -7.80
N ARG A 233 12.13 8.03 -7.95
CA ARG A 233 11.18 8.61 -7.00
C ARG A 233 11.00 7.63 -5.85
N PHE A 234 11.36 8.07 -4.65
CA PHE A 234 11.40 7.24 -3.44
C PHE A 234 10.11 7.32 -2.63
N GLY A 235 9.49 8.49 -2.60
CA GLY A 235 8.28 8.81 -1.84
C GLY A 235 7.32 9.72 -2.62
N GLY A 236 6.37 10.35 -1.92
CA GLY A 236 5.40 11.26 -2.54
C GLY A 236 6.07 12.46 -3.21
N ASP A 237 6.96 13.12 -2.49
CA ASP A 237 7.75 14.29 -2.88
C ASP A 237 9.26 14.05 -2.82
N GLU A 238 9.66 12.84 -2.46
CA GLU A 238 11.05 12.45 -2.28
C GLU A 238 11.64 11.77 -3.53
N PHE A 239 12.83 12.19 -3.92
CA PHE A 239 13.67 11.55 -4.93
C PHE A 239 14.96 11.02 -4.30
N ALA A 240 15.52 9.99 -4.92
CA ALA A 240 16.80 9.43 -4.52
C ALA A 240 17.68 9.19 -5.74
N VAL A 241 18.97 9.47 -5.58
CA VAL A 241 19.99 9.26 -6.62
C VAL A 241 21.13 8.44 -6.04
N LEU A 242 21.33 7.25 -6.60
CA LEU A 242 22.47 6.40 -6.28
C LEU A 242 23.62 6.69 -7.25
N LEU A 243 24.76 7.06 -6.68
CA LEU A 243 25.99 7.43 -7.40
C LEU A 243 27.01 6.30 -7.29
N PRO A 244 27.15 5.45 -8.32
CA PRO A 244 28.13 4.37 -8.31
C PRO A 244 29.54 4.85 -8.69
N ARG A 245 30.57 4.20 -8.14
CA ARG A 245 31.99 4.40 -8.48
C ARG A 245 32.50 5.81 -8.22
N LEU A 246 32.25 6.32 -7.01
CA LEU A 246 32.84 7.58 -6.57
C LEU A 246 34.34 7.40 -6.32
N ILE A 247 35.13 8.36 -6.81
CA ILE A 247 36.56 8.45 -6.56
C ILE A 247 36.78 9.21 -5.25
N ASP A 248 36.10 10.35 -5.09
CA ASP A 248 36.11 11.17 -3.87
C ASP A 248 34.70 11.30 -3.27
N PRO A 249 34.50 11.12 -1.94
CA PRO A 249 33.22 11.38 -1.28
C PRO A 249 32.65 12.79 -1.51
N SER A 250 33.50 13.79 -1.73
CA SER A 250 33.11 15.18 -2.01
C SER A 250 32.41 15.35 -3.36
N ASP A 251 32.59 14.42 -4.31
CA ASP A 251 31.92 14.43 -5.62
C ASP A 251 30.39 14.38 -5.50
N ALA A 252 29.88 13.68 -4.48
CA ALA A 252 28.44 13.62 -4.20
C ALA A 252 27.89 14.98 -3.77
N SER A 253 28.60 15.66 -2.87
CA SER A 253 28.23 16.99 -2.36
C SER A 253 28.30 18.06 -3.45
N VAL A 254 29.29 17.98 -4.36
CA VAL A 254 29.40 18.88 -5.52
C VAL A 254 28.23 18.69 -6.48
N THR A 255 27.83 17.44 -6.73
CA THR A 255 26.72 17.12 -7.64
C THR A 255 25.38 17.57 -7.06
N ALA A 256 25.15 17.33 -5.77
CA ALA A 256 23.95 17.81 -5.06
C ALA A 256 23.86 19.36 -5.08
N ARG A 257 24.99 20.06 -4.91
CA ARG A 257 25.02 21.53 -4.97
C ARG A 257 24.68 22.07 -6.36
N LYS A 258 25.25 21.49 -7.42
CA LYS A 258 24.95 21.88 -8.80
C LYS A 258 23.48 21.68 -9.14
N LEU A 259 22.87 20.61 -8.64
CA LEU A 259 21.43 20.41 -8.78
C LEU A 259 20.65 21.54 -8.08
N LEU A 260 20.97 21.85 -6.82
CA LEU A 260 20.30 22.94 -6.08
C LEU A 260 20.42 24.29 -6.80
N GLU A 261 21.59 24.61 -7.35
CA GLU A 261 21.83 25.83 -8.13
C GLU A 261 21.00 25.83 -9.43
N SER A 262 20.84 24.68 -10.09
CA SER A 262 20.05 24.57 -11.33
C SER A 262 18.53 24.56 -11.14
N LEU A 263 18.08 24.22 -9.93
CA LEU A 263 16.67 24.23 -9.53
C LEU A 263 16.23 25.62 -9.02
N GLN A 264 17.15 26.59 -8.91
CA GLN A 264 16.79 27.99 -8.66
C GLN A 264 16.11 28.60 -9.89
N PRO A 265 14.87 29.10 -9.77
CA PRO A 265 14.18 29.68 -10.90
C PRO A 265 14.72 31.03 -11.39
N PRO A 266 14.44 31.41 -12.65
CA PRO A 266 13.81 32.67 -12.97
C PRO A 266 12.29 32.43 -13.11
N PHE A 267 11.53 32.31 -12.01
CA PHE A 267 10.06 32.27 -12.08
C PHE A 267 9.54 33.62 -11.59
N ASN A 268 9.20 34.50 -12.55
CA ASN A 268 8.17 35.49 -12.33
C ASN A 268 6.86 34.71 -12.15
N LEU A 269 6.32 34.72 -10.94
CA LEU A 269 4.94 34.36 -10.68
C LEU A 269 4.11 35.60 -11.04
N GLU A 270 3.38 35.55 -12.15
CA GLU A 270 2.22 36.43 -12.38
C GLU A 270 0.97 35.80 -11.76
#